data_AF-A0A7K1FX96-F1
#
_entry.id   AF-A0A7K1FX96-F1
#
_cell.length_a   1.000
_cell.length_b   1.000
_cell.length_c   1.000
_cell.angle_alpha   90.00
_cell.angle_beta   90.00
_cell.angle_gamma   90.00
#
_symmetry.space_group_name_H-M   'P 1'
#
loop_
_entity.id
_entity.type
_entity.pdbx_description
1 polymer ?
#
loop_
_entity_poly.entity_id
_entity_poly.type
_entity_poly.pdbx_seq_one_letter_code
_entity_poly.pdbx_strand_id
1 'polypeptide(L)'
;MRNLTKNIGKPKTERNIILVDKTEIKRVLICRPNGRLGNLLLISPLIQEVAEVFPNCKIDLFVKGTLAPIIFENYKVVNKTIHLPKKPFKNLLEYMKVWISIKQEPYDMAINVDQNSSSGRLAVKFSNAKYKFYGDLEDQSSEPKNDYDHIAKYPVYNFRNYLTKLGLPKSNKIIPPLDLKLTPSEFDNGKKILDPIIDPSKRTICLFTYATGSKCFSEEWWENFYSKLLTEYENYNIIEILPIENVSQIGFKAPTYYSKDIREMGSVLANVDLFIGADSGIMHLASSVKTPTVGLFSISDIKKYEPYDSGSIGIDTQNCSQSEYFKIINSILANGKLKTYSKAV
;
A
#
# COMPACT_ATOMS: atom_id res chain seq x y z
N MET A 1 -11.61 19.55 13.09
CA MET A 1 -11.02 20.02 11.81
C MET A 1 -11.75 19.53 10.56
N ARG A 2 -12.17 18.26 10.45
CA ARG A 2 -12.85 17.72 9.25
C ARG A 2 -14.05 18.56 8.77
N ASN A 3 -14.89 19.04 9.69
CA ASN A 3 -16.03 19.93 9.36
C ASN A 3 -15.63 21.31 8.82
N LEU A 4 -14.44 21.82 9.20
CA LEU A 4 -13.93 23.12 8.74
C LEU A 4 -13.29 23.01 7.34
N THR A 5 -12.73 21.85 7.01
CA THR A 5 -12.04 21.61 5.73
C THR A 5 -12.92 20.93 4.68
N LYS A 6 -14.14 20.49 5.03
CA LYS A 6 -15.03 19.74 4.11
C LYS A 6 -15.44 20.53 2.85
N ASN A 7 -15.45 21.86 2.93
CA ASN A 7 -15.80 22.73 1.81
C ASN A 7 -14.58 23.27 1.04
N ILE A 8 -13.36 22.90 1.42
CA ILE A 8 -12.15 23.27 0.66
C ILE A 8 -12.13 22.43 -0.63
N GLY A 9 -12.00 23.09 -1.78
CA GLY A 9 -11.96 22.42 -3.08
C GLY A 9 -13.32 22.27 -3.78
N LYS A 10 -14.44 22.65 -3.14
CA LYS A 10 -15.74 22.70 -3.82
C LYS A 10 -15.76 23.83 -4.87
N PRO A 11 -16.25 23.59 -6.09
CA PRO A 11 -16.23 24.59 -7.16
C PRO A 11 -17.07 25.81 -6.76
N LYS A 12 -16.44 26.99 -6.70
CA LYS A 12 -17.15 28.28 -6.58
C LYS A 12 -17.29 28.99 -7.92
N THR A 13 -16.62 28.49 -8.96
CA THR A 13 -16.62 28.95 -10.36
C THR A 13 -15.72 27.97 -11.10
N GLU A 14 -16.27 27.12 -11.98
CA GLU A 14 -15.45 26.27 -12.85
C GLU A 14 -14.73 27.17 -13.85
N ARG A 15 -13.45 27.45 -13.61
CA ARG A 15 -12.58 27.92 -14.69
C ARG A 15 -12.27 26.69 -15.53
N ASN A 16 -12.57 26.75 -16.83
CA ASN A 16 -12.14 25.76 -17.81
C ASN A 16 -10.61 25.80 -17.93
N ILE A 17 -9.90 25.20 -16.99
CA ILE A 17 -8.45 25.05 -17.02
C ILE A 17 -8.15 23.81 -17.85
N ILE A 18 -7.53 23.99 -19.02
CA ILE A 18 -7.10 22.90 -19.90
C ILE A 18 -5.60 22.66 -19.66
N LEU A 19 -5.18 21.38 -19.67
CA LEU A 19 -3.79 20.98 -19.77
C LEU A 19 -3.48 20.69 -21.24
N VAL A 20 -2.81 21.63 -21.90
CA VAL A 20 -2.52 21.55 -23.34
C VAL A 20 -1.36 20.58 -23.61
N ASP A 21 -0.33 20.60 -22.76
CA ASP A 21 0.82 19.71 -22.88
C ASP A 21 1.17 19.09 -21.52
N LYS A 22 1.26 17.74 -21.50
CA LYS A 22 1.65 16.98 -20.31
C LYS A 22 3.09 17.26 -19.87
N THR A 23 3.96 17.69 -20.77
CA THR A 23 5.36 18.00 -20.44
C THR A 23 5.53 19.28 -19.62
N GLU A 24 4.47 20.11 -19.53
CA GLU A 24 4.42 21.27 -18.64
C GLU A 24 4.43 20.87 -17.16
N ILE A 25 3.93 19.68 -16.82
CA ILE A 25 3.91 19.18 -15.44
C ILE A 25 5.29 18.63 -15.08
N LYS A 26 6.08 19.45 -14.38
CA LYS A 26 7.46 19.12 -13.96
C LYS A 26 7.56 18.88 -12.46
N ARG A 27 6.70 19.48 -11.64
CA ARG A 27 6.69 19.30 -10.18
C ARG A 27 5.29 18.98 -9.68
N VAL A 28 5.15 17.84 -9.01
CA VAL A 28 3.88 17.35 -8.46
C VAL A 28 4.00 17.19 -6.94
N LEU A 29 3.06 17.75 -6.19
CA LEU A 29 2.89 17.50 -4.77
C LEU A 29 1.81 16.44 -4.54
N ILE A 30 2.16 15.28 -3.97
CA ILE A 30 1.18 14.26 -3.56
C ILE A 30 1.01 14.26 -2.05
N CYS A 31 -0.21 14.49 -1.58
CA CYS A 31 -0.56 14.69 -0.18
C CYS A 31 -1.23 13.47 0.43
N ARG A 32 -0.49 12.73 1.27
CA ARG A 32 -0.97 11.65 2.13
C ARG A 32 -0.34 11.76 3.52
N PRO A 33 -0.74 12.74 4.37
CA PRO A 33 -0.17 12.95 5.70
C PRO A 33 -0.60 11.86 6.70
N ASN A 34 -0.10 10.65 6.47
CA ASN A 34 -0.30 9.41 7.22
C ASN A 34 1.09 8.76 7.41
N GLY A 35 1.28 8.02 8.51
CA GLY A 35 2.56 7.39 8.83
C GLY A 35 2.47 5.89 9.09
N ARG A 36 1.33 5.26 8.80
CA ARG A 36 1.16 3.81 8.89
C ARG A 36 1.70 3.17 7.61
N LEU A 37 2.51 2.12 7.75
CA LEU A 37 3.14 1.38 6.65
C LEU A 37 2.17 1.05 5.51
N GLY A 38 1.09 0.33 5.81
CA GLY A 38 0.11 -0.07 4.79
C GLY A 38 -0.46 1.12 4.01
N ASN A 39 -0.86 2.20 4.70
CA ASN A 39 -1.39 3.40 4.04
C ASN A 39 -0.39 4.12 3.15
N LEU A 40 0.92 3.99 3.42
CA LEU A 40 1.96 4.52 2.55
C LEU A 40 2.18 3.60 1.35
N LEU A 41 2.20 2.28 1.51
CA LEU A 41 2.29 1.36 0.38
C LEU A 41 1.10 1.50 -0.58
N LEU A 42 -0.10 1.72 -0.04
CA LEU A 42 -1.35 1.91 -0.79
C LEU A 42 -1.39 3.18 -1.65
N ILE A 43 -0.43 4.11 -1.54
CA ILE A 43 -0.32 5.26 -2.48
C ILE A 43 0.59 4.98 -3.68
N SER A 44 1.32 3.85 -3.69
CA SER A 44 2.22 3.50 -4.79
C SER A 44 1.53 3.39 -6.16
N PRO A 45 0.26 2.94 -6.30
CA PRO A 45 -0.40 2.93 -7.61
C PRO A 45 -0.62 4.34 -8.18
N LEU A 46 -0.97 5.31 -7.33
CA LEU A 46 -1.15 6.70 -7.76
C LEU A 46 0.19 7.35 -8.14
N ILE A 47 1.27 7.05 -7.42
CA ILE A 47 2.62 7.52 -7.79
C ILE A 47 3.02 6.95 -9.16
N GLN A 48 2.75 5.68 -9.41
CA GLN A 48 2.99 5.04 -10.71
C GLN A 48 2.17 5.69 -11.83
N GLU A 49 0.88 5.95 -11.59
CA GLU A 49 0.01 6.63 -12.55
C GLU A 49 0.52 8.04 -12.89
N VAL A 50 0.89 8.84 -11.88
CA VAL A 50 1.42 10.20 -12.08
C VAL A 50 2.73 10.17 -12.89
N ALA A 51 3.63 9.23 -12.57
CA ALA A 51 4.89 9.08 -13.27
C ALA A 51 4.70 8.63 -14.74
N GLU A 52 3.70 7.80 -15.02
CA GLU A 52 3.38 7.37 -16.39
C GLU A 52 2.74 8.50 -17.20
N VAL A 53 1.80 9.24 -16.60
CA VAL A 53 1.09 10.34 -17.27
C VAL A 53 2.03 11.53 -17.52
N PHE A 54 2.95 11.80 -16.60
CA PHE A 54 3.90 12.92 -16.65
C PHE A 54 5.36 12.42 -16.54
N PRO A 55 5.96 11.92 -17.63
CA PRO A 55 7.22 11.18 -17.60
C PRO A 55 8.45 11.97 -17.13
N ASN A 56 8.41 13.30 -17.20
CA ASN A 56 9.52 14.18 -16.80
C ASN A 56 9.29 14.87 -15.45
N CYS A 57 8.23 14.51 -14.73
CA CYS A 57 7.93 15.15 -13.46
C CYS A 57 8.82 14.66 -12.32
N LYS A 58 8.90 15.48 -11.28
CA LYS A 58 9.40 15.12 -9.95
C LYS A 58 8.25 15.21 -8.97
N ILE A 59 8.15 14.21 -8.10
CA ILE A 59 7.10 14.09 -7.10
C ILE A 59 7.68 14.39 -5.72
N ASP A 60 7.09 15.36 -5.02
CA ASP A 60 7.31 15.56 -3.60
C ASP A 60 6.14 14.98 -2.81
N LEU A 61 6.44 14.20 -1.76
CA LEU A 61 5.44 13.48 -0.98
C LEU A 61 5.20 14.15 0.38
N PHE A 62 4.01 14.68 0.60
CA PHE A 62 3.61 15.23 1.91
C PHE A 62 3.00 14.14 2.80
N VAL A 63 3.73 13.73 3.83
CA VAL A 63 3.52 12.50 4.62
C VAL A 63 3.68 12.72 6.14
N LYS A 64 3.45 11.68 6.95
CA LYS A 64 3.80 11.65 8.39
C LYS A 64 4.72 10.48 8.69
N GLY A 65 5.45 10.56 9.82
CA GLY A 65 6.37 9.48 10.23
C GLY A 65 7.61 9.41 9.35
N THR A 66 8.38 8.35 9.46
CA THR A 66 9.73 8.23 8.84
C THR A 66 9.81 7.17 7.75
N LEU A 67 8.71 6.48 7.45
CA LEU A 67 8.72 5.31 6.56
C LEU A 67 8.72 5.67 5.06
N ALA A 68 8.20 6.84 4.67
CA ALA A 68 8.07 7.17 3.25
C ALA A 68 9.40 7.21 2.49
N PRO A 69 10.50 7.81 3.01
CA PRO A 69 11.81 7.73 2.36
C PRO A 69 12.27 6.30 2.08
N ILE A 70 12.03 5.39 3.03
CA ILE A 70 12.42 3.97 2.95
C ILE A 70 11.56 3.23 1.91
N ILE A 71 10.24 3.42 1.97
CA ILE A 71 9.30 2.76 1.04
C ILE A 71 9.56 3.21 -0.41
N PHE A 72 9.82 4.50 -0.61
CA PHE A 72 9.93 5.09 -1.95
C PHE A 72 11.37 5.33 -2.43
N GLU A 73 12.37 4.74 -1.76
CA GLU A 73 13.79 4.93 -2.07
C GLU A 73 14.12 4.71 -3.55
N ASN A 74 13.60 3.63 -4.15
CA ASN A 74 13.87 3.28 -5.55
C ASN A 74 12.89 3.92 -6.55
N TYR A 75 12.03 4.82 -6.11
CA TYR A 75 11.19 5.61 -7.01
C TYR A 75 11.95 6.82 -7.51
N LYS A 76 12.64 6.70 -8.67
CA LYS A 76 13.42 7.79 -9.30
C LYS A 76 12.64 9.10 -9.56
N VAL A 77 11.32 9.00 -9.64
CA VAL A 77 10.38 10.13 -9.80
C VAL A 77 10.20 10.90 -8.48
N VAL A 78 10.31 10.23 -7.33
CA VAL A 78 10.18 10.86 -6.01
C VAL A 78 11.45 11.65 -5.72
N ASN A 79 11.29 12.94 -5.46
CA ASN A 79 12.39 13.88 -5.25
C ASN A 79 12.65 14.14 -3.76
N LYS A 80 11.61 14.42 -2.97
CA LYS A 80 11.71 14.54 -1.51
C LYS A 80 10.42 14.21 -0.80
N THR A 81 10.53 13.95 0.50
CA THR A 81 9.40 13.79 1.41
C THR A 81 9.30 15.00 2.34
N ILE A 82 8.09 15.51 2.52
CA ILE A 82 7.77 16.63 3.42
C ILE A 82 6.99 16.07 4.59
N HIS A 83 7.57 16.12 5.80
CA HIS A 83 7.06 15.42 6.96
C HIS A 83 6.25 16.33 7.87
N LEU A 84 4.95 16.07 8.01
CA LEU A 84 4.13 16.74 9.01
C LEU A 84 4.43 16.17 10.41
N PRO A 85 4.81 17.00 11.40
CA PRO A 85 5.10 16.54 12.76
C PRO A 85 3.91 15.83 13.41
N LYS A 86 4.19 14.77 14.19
CA LYS A 86 3.14 14.01 14.91
C LYS A 86 2.42 14.85 15.97
N LYS A 87 3.13 15.79 16.62
CA LYS A 87 2.63 16.65 17.71
C LYS A 87 2.75 18.13 17.30
N PRO A 88 1.81 18.68 16.53
CA PRO A 88 1.94 20.02 15.94
C PRO A 88 2.07 21.14 16.98
N PHE A 89 1.40 21.01 18.13
CA PHE A 89 1.43 22.01 19.21
C PHE A 89 2.73 21.99 20.04
N LYS A 90 3.51 20.92 19.98
CA LYS A 90 4.84 20.86 20.63
C LYS A 90 5.95 21.37 19.73
N ASN A 91 5.76 21.30 18.40
CA ASN A 91 6.74 21.71 17.39
C ASN A 91 6.15 22.75 16.42
N LEU A 92 5.63 23.86 16.95
CA LEU A 92 4.90 24.85 16.16
C LEU A 92 5.76 25.46 15.03
N LEU A 93 7.04 25.73 15.29
CA LEU A 93 7.97 26.25 14.29
C LEU A 93 8.19 25.26 13.14
N GLU A 94 8.43 23.97 13.45
CA GLU A 94 8.57 22.93 12.42
C GLU A 94 7.28 22.75 11.62
N TYR A 95 6.14 22.77 12.31
CA TYR A 95 4.84 22.71 11.67
C TYR A 95 4.63 23.86 10.69
N MET A 96 4.98 25.10 11.07
CA MET A 96 4.90 26.27 10.18
C MET A 96 5.89 26.19 9.02
N LYS A 97 7.13 25.74 9.26
CA LYS A 97 8.14 25.52 8.21
C LYS A 97 7.63 24.56 7.13
N VAL A 98 6.90 23.51 7.50
CA VAL A 98 6.28 22.59 6.54
C VAL A 98 5.33 23.32 5.59
N TRP A 99 4.40 24.11 6.11
CA TRP A 99 3.45 24.86 5.26
C TRP A 99 4.11 25.92 4.41
N ILE A 100 5.14 26.60 4.95
CA ILE A 100 5.95 27.56 4.19
C ILE A 100 6.64 26.85 3.04
N SER A 101 7.25 25.69 3.28
CA SER A 101 7.93 24.91 2.24
C SER A 101 6.98 24.49 1.11
N ILE A 102 5.77 24.02 1.45
CA ILE A 102 4.73 23.67 0.47
C ILE A 102 4.30 24.89 -0.37
N LYS A 103 4.22 26.07 0.23
CA LYS A 103 3.80 27.29 -0.46
C LYS A 103 4.90 27.88 -1.35
N GLN A 104 6.16 27.79 -0.92
CA GLN A 104 7.31 28.36 -1.65
C GLN A 104 7.75 27.52 -2.84
N GLU A 105 7.53 26.20 -2.80
CA GLU A 105 7.89 25.32 -3.90
C GLU A 105 6.96 25.53 -5.12
N PRO A 106 7.51 25.68 -6.34
CA PRO A 106 6.73 25.94 -7.55
C PRO A 106 6.15 24.64 -8.12
N TYR A 107 5.17 24.06 -7.42
CA TYR A 107 4.43 22.91 -7.95
C TYR A 107 3.58 23.32 -9.15
N ASP A 108 3.52 22.48 -10.17
CA ASP A 108 2.58 22.64 -11.29
C ASP A 108 1.22 22.02 -10.90
N MET A 109 1.28 20.87 -10.22
CA MET A 109 0.11 20.11 -9.78
C MET A 109 0.20 19.72 -8.31
N ALA A 110 -0.91 19.80 -7.57
CA ALA A 110 -1.03 19.31 -6.21
C ALA A 110 -2.25 18.36 -6.09
N ILE A 111 -2.01 17.18 -5.50
CA ILE A 111 -2.97 16.07 -5.42
C ILE A 111 -3.18 15.69 -3.96
N ASN A 112 -4.43 15.70 -3.51
CA ASN A 112 -4.83 15.09 -2.24
C ASN A 112 -5.33 13.67 -2.50
N VAL A 113 -4.68 12.69 -1.87
CA VAL A 113 -4.95 11.27 -2.14
C VAL A 113 -6.23 10.78 -1.46
N ASP A 114 -6.49 11.25 -0.24
CA ASP A 114 -7.65 10.82 0.54
C ASP A 114 -8.62 11.96 0.75
N GLN A 115 -9.82 11.81 0.19
CA GLN A 115 -10.93 12.76 0.29
C GLN A 115 -11.24 13.18 1.74
N ASN A 116 -10.95 12.32 2.73
CA ASN A 116 -11.19 12.59 4.14
C ASN A 116 -10.01 13.26 4.87
N SER A 117 -8.89 13.48 4.18
CA SER A 117 -7.68 14.07 4.76
C SER A 117 -7.76 15.60 4.84
N SER A 118 -8.08 16.14 6.02
CA SER A 118 -8.05 17.59 6.27
C SER A 118 -6.70 18.23 5.95
N SER A 119 -5.60 17.64 6.43
CA SER A 119 -4.25 18.18 6.21
C SER A 119 -3.82 18.09 4.75
N GLY A 120 -4.22 17.03 4.03
CA GLY A 120 -3.90 16.90 2.61
C GLY A 120 -4.64 17.93 1.76
N ARG A 121 -5.94 18.16 2.03
CA ARG A 121 -6.71 19.23 1.37
C ARG A 121 -6.14 20.62 1.65
N LEU A 122 -5.66 20.87 2.87
CA LEU A 122 -4.99 22.13 3.21
C LEU A 122 -3.67 22.30 2.46
N ALA A 123 -2.87 21.24 2.30
CA ALA A 123 -1.61 21.30 1.55
C ALA A 123 -1.85 21.63 0.08
N VAL A 124 -2.83 20.97 -0.55
CA VAL A 124 -3.25 21.32 -1.93
C VAL A 124 -3.70 22.78 -2.00
N LYS A 125 -4.55 23.23 -1.06
CA LYS A 125 -5.04 24.61 -1.03
C LYS A 125 -3.90 25.63 -0.92
N PHE A 126 -2.96 25.42 0.00
CA PHE A 126 -1.88 26.36 0.31
C PHE A 126 -0.69 26.29 -0.65
N SER A 127 -0.54 25.20 -1.42
CA SER A 127 0.40 25.16 -2.54
C SER A 127 0.06 26.25 -3.56
N ASN A 128 1.06 26.74 -4.30
CA ASN A 128 0.86 27.66 -5.41
C ASN A 128 0.56 26.93 -6.73
N ALA A 129 0.20 25.64 -6.68
CA ALA A 129 -0.03 24.83 -7.88
C ALA A 129 -1.13 25.38 -8.79
N LYS A 130 -0.88 25.36 -10.11
CA LYS A 130 -1.87 25.72 -11.13
C LYS A 130 -3.01 24.71 -11.16
N TYR A 131 -2.66 23.42 -11.12
CA TYR A 131 -3.62 22.31 -11.13
C TYR A 131 -3.78 21.75 -9.70
N LYS A 132 -5.00 21.75 -9.18
CA LYS A 132 -5.29 21.34 -7.80
C LYS A 132 -6.39 20.29 -7.79
N PHE A 133 -6.04 19.07 -7.40
CA PHE A 133 -6.95 17.95 -7.27
C PHE A 133 -7.15 17.60 -5.79
N TYR A 134 -8.39 17.66 -5.30
CA TYR A 134 -8.70 17.50 -3.87
C TYR A 134 -9.11 16.07 -3.47
N GLY A 135 -9.08 15.11 -4.40
CA GLY A 135 -9.35 13.69 -4.15
C GLY A 135 -10.83 13.29 -4.31
N ASP A 136 -11.71 14.25 -4.56
CA ASP A 136 -13.15 14.03 -4.68
C ASP A 136 -13.51 13.46 -6.06
N LEU A 137 -14.52 12.59 -6.11
CA LEU A 137 -15.14 12.18 -7.37
C LEU A 137 -16.08 13.30 -7.83
N GLU A 138 -15.67 14.05 -8.85
CA GLU A 138 -16.43 15.22 -9.29
C GLU A 138 -17.55 14.91 -10.28
N ASP A 139 -17.59 13.71 -10.86
CA ASP A 139 -18.60 13.31 -11.82
C ASP A 139 -19.18 11.95 -11.43
N GLN A 140 -20.46 11.92 -11.05
CA GLN A 140 -21.19 10.72 -10.65
C GLN A 140 -21.89 10.05 -11.85
N SER A 141 -21.74 10.59 -13.05
CA SER A 141 -22.45 10.10 -14.24
C SER A 141 -21.98 8.74 -14.76
N SER A 142 -20.79 8.28 -14.37
CA SER A 142 -20.31 6.93 -14.68
C SER A 142 -20.50 6.00 -13.48
N GLU A 143 -21.08 4.82 -13.72
CA GLU A 143 -21.14 3.77 -12.70
C GLU A 143 -19.72 3.47 -12.17
N PRO A 144 -19.52 3.48 -10.85
CA PRO A 144 -18.22 3.20 -10.26
C PRO A 144 -17.79 1.77 -10.61
N LYS A 145 -16.49 1.58 -10.85
CA LYS A 145 -15.92 0.24 -11.04
C LYS A 145 -16.19 -0.62 -9.81
N ASN A 146 -16.37 -1.93 -9.99
CA ASN A 146 -16.65 -2.86 -8.87
C ASN A 146 -15.59 -2.81 -7.76
N ASP A 147 -14.35 -2.43 -8.09
CA ASP A 147 -13.23 -2.30 -7.16
C ASP A 147 -12.93 -0.84 -6.77
N TYR A 148 -13.87 0.08 -7.03
CA TYR A 148 -13.72 1.49 -6.71
C TYR A 148 -13.46 1.71 -5.23
N ASP A 149 -14.17 1.03 -4.32
CA ASP A 149 -14.06 1.24 -2.88
C ASP A 149 -12.67 0.95 -2.29
N HIS A 150 -11.83 0.23 -3.05
CA HIS A 150 -10.49 -0.11 -2.61
C HIS A 150 -9.60 1.14 -2.44
N ILE A 151 -8.95 1.27 -1.29
CA ILE A 151 -8.26 2.51 -0.87
C ILE A 151 -7.07 2.89 -1.76
N ALA A 152 -6.47 1.92 -2.46
CA ALA A 152 -5.40 2.17 -3.43
C ALA A 152 -5.90 2.48 -4.84
N LYS A 153 -7.18 2.17 -5.14
CA LYS A 153 -7.74 2.24 -6.50
C LYS A 153 -8.59 3.48 -6.72
N TYR A 154 -9.49 3.85 -5.80
CA TYR A 154 -10.28 5.07 -5.96
C TYR A 154 -9.44 6.34 -6.21
N PRO A 155 -8.25 6.55 -5.58
CA PRO A 155 -7.49 7.77 -5.84
C PRO A 155 -7.02 7.84 -7.29
N VAL A 156 -6.71 6.69 -7.90
CA VAL A 156 -6.32 6.60 -9.31
C VAL A 156 -7.52 6.83 -10.21
N TYR A 157 -8.68 6.22 -9.91
CA TYR A 157 -9.91 6.47 -10.67
C TYR A 157 -10.32 7.94 -10.63
N ASN A 158 -10.35 8.55 -9.44
CA ASN A 158 -10.72 9.95 -9.29
C ASN A 158 -9.71 10.87 -9.97
N PHE A 159 -8.41 10.54 -9.90
CA PHE A 159 -7.39 11.29 -10.60
C PHE A 159 -7.54 11.21 -12.12
N ARG A 160 -7.82 10.03 -12.67
CA ARG A 160 -8.11 9.87 -14.11
C ARG A 160 -9.33 10.68 -14.55
N ASN A 161 -10.39 10.72 -13.73
CA ASN A 161 -11.55 11.56 -14.00
C ASN A 161 -11.22 13.06 -13.91
N TYR A 162 -10.36 13.46 -12.97
CA TYR A 162 -9.87 14.84 -12.93
C TYR A 162 -9.08 15.21 -14.19
N LEU A 163 -8.24 14.30 -14.70
CA LEU A 163 -7.47 14.52 -15.93
C LEU A 163 -8.36 14.70 -17.17
N THR A 164 -9.52 14.04 -17.27
CA THR A 164 -10.43 14.25 -18.42
C THR A 164 -10.98 15.66 -18.46
N LYS A 165 -11.24 16.27 -17.30
CA LYS A 165 -11.64 17.68 -17.19
C LYS A 165 -10.53 18.65 -17.61
N LEU A 166 -9.28 18.23 -17.49
CA LEU A 166 -8.13 18.97 -18.02
C LEU A 166 -7.92 18.73 -19.53
N GLY A 167 -8.78 17.96 -20.20
CA GLY A 167 -8.69 17.69 -21.64
C GLY A 167 -7.89 16.44 -22.02
N LEU A 168 -7.47 15.61 -21.06
CA LEU A 168 -6.80 14.35 -21.36
C LEU A 168 -7.81 13.25 -21.73
N PRO A 169 -7.43 12.27 -22.57
CA PRO A 169 -8.30 11.14 -22.87
C PRO A 169 -8.56 10.29 -21.62
N LYS A 170 -9.77 9.72 -21.52
CA LYS A 170 -10.13 8.77 -20.46
C LYS A 170 -9.24 7.54 -20.54
N SER A 171 -8.69 7.12 -19.39
CA SER A 171 -7.91 5.89 -19.26
C SER A 171 -8.72 4.80 -18.55
N ASN A 172 -8.84 3.64 -19.21
CA ASN A 172 -9.45 2.43 -18.65
C ASN A 172 -8.41 1.34 -18.33
N LYS A 173 -7.13 1.71 -18.24
CA LYS A 173 -6.04 0.76 -17.89
C LYS A 173 -6.31 0.12 -16.53
N ILE A 174 -5.87 -1.12 -16.37
CA ILE A 174 -5.88 -1.77 -15.05
C ILE A 174 -5.02 -0.92 -14.09
N ILE A 175 -5.49 -0.77 -12.84
CA ILE A 175 -4.72 -0.04 -11.81
C ILE A 175 -3.44 -0.81 -11.52
N PRO A 176 -2.26 -0.16 -11.51
CA PRO A 176 -1.03 -0.87 -11.23
C PRO A 176 -1.05 -1.49 -9.82
N PRO A 177 -0.45 -2.67 -9.64
CA PRO A 177 -0.28 -3.27 -8.31
C PRO A 177 0.57 -2.40 -7.39
N LEU A 178 0.46 -2.62 -6.08
CA LEU A 178 1.39 -2.07 -5.10
C LEU A 178 2.82 -2.49 -5.44
N ASP A 179 3.80 -1.60 -5.33
CA ASP A 179 5.19 -1.89 -5.70
C ASP A 179 6.15 -1.27 -4.68
N LEU A 180 7.04 -2.07 -4.09
CA LEU A 180 8.12 -1.57 -3.22
C LEU A 180 9.38 -1.20 -4.03
N LYS A 181 9.41 -1.61 -5.31
CA LYS A 181 10.57 -1.47 -6.20
C LYS A 181 11.84 -2.02 -5.57
N LEU A 182 11.82 -3.26 -5.11
CA LEU A 182 13.07 -3.92 -4.69
C LEU A 182 14.02 -4.00 -5.88
N THR A 183 15.29 -3.67 -5.66
CA THR A 183 16.37 -3.96 -6.60
C THR A 183 16.67 -5.46 -6.65
N PRO A 184 17.34 -5.94 -7.71
CA PRO A 184 17.83 -7.33 -7.74
C PRO A 184 18.71 -7.68 -6.54
N SER A 185 19.59 -6.77 -6.10
CA SER A 185 20.46 -7.00 -4.94
C SER A 185 19.67 -7.12 -3.64
N GLU A 186 18.58 -6.35 -3.46
CA GLU A 186 17.71 -6.49 -2.30
C GLU A 186 17.01 -7.84 -2.32
N PHE A 187 16.47 -8.24 -3.47
CA PHE A 187 15.83 -9.56 -3.65
C PHE A 187 16.79 -10.70 -3.28
N ASP A 188 18.02 -10.66 -3.79
CA ASP A 188 19.06 -11.67 -3.51
C ASP A 188 19.48 -11.66 -2.02
N ASN A 189 19.51 -10.50 -1.38
CA ASN A 189 19.78 -10.39 0.05
C ASN A 189 18.68 -11.05 0.88
N GLY A 190 17.41 -10.82 0.52
CA GLY A 190 16.27 -11.47 1.15
C GLY A 190 16.35 -13.00 1.07
N LYS A 191 16.84 -13.53 -0.05
CA LYS A 191 17.09 -14.97 -0.20
C LYS A 191 18.17 -15.47 0.76
N LYS A 192 19.31 -14.76 0.84
CA LYS A 192 20.41 -15.11 1.76
C LYS A 192 19.98 -15.10 3.22
N ILE A 193 19.06 -14.22 3.59
CA ILE A 193 18.48 -14.14 4.94
C ILE A 193 17.50 -15.30 5.19
N LEU A 194 16.72 -15.68 4.18
CA LEU A 194 15.71 -16.73 4.29
C LEU A 194 16.33 -18.14 4.32
N ASP A 195 17.33 -18.41 3.47
CA ASP A 195 17.88 -19.75 3.26
C ASP A 195 18.33 -20.47 4.56
N PRO A 196 18.92 -19.81 5.59
CA PRO A 196 19.30 -20.46 6.85
C PRO A 196 18.14 -20.91 7.75
N ILE A 197 16.92 -20.42 7.52
CA ILE A 197 15.74 -20.70 8.36
C ILE A 197 14.71 -21.61 7.67
N ILE A 198 15.02 -22.11 6.48
CA ILE A 198 14.15 -22.98 5.69
C ILE A 198 14.91 -24.20 5.13
N ASP A 199 14.17 -25.24 4.76
CA ASP A 199 14.67 -26.27 3.83
C ASP A 199 14.52 -25.75 2.38
N PRO A 200 15.63 -25.50 1.65
CA PRO A 200 15.56 -24.93 0.31
C PRO A 200 14.93 -25.87 -0.74
N SER A 201 14.72 -27.15 -0.41
CA SER A 201 14.02 -28.09 -1.28
C SER A 201 12.49 -27.97 -1.18
N LYS A 202 11.99 -27.27 -0.17
CA LYS A 202 10.56 -27.08 0.11
C LYS A 202 10.11 -25.67 -0.25
N ARG A 203 8.84 -25.57 -0.64
CA ARG A 203 8.15 -24.29 -0.81
C ARG A 203 7.89 -23.66 0.56
N THR A 204 7.79 -22.33 0.62
CA THR A 204 7.73 -21.59 1.89
C THR A 204 6.44 -20.78 2.04
N ILE A 205 5.68 -21.07 3.09
CA ILE A 205 4.54 -20.27 3.57
C ILE A 205 5.03 -19.41 4.73
N CYS A 206 4.84 -18.10 4.63
CA CYS A 206 5.16 -17.14 5.67
C CYS A 206 3.89 -16.69 6.40
N LEU A 207 3.92 -16.71 7.71
CA LEU A 207 2.87 -16.22 8.58
C LEU A 207 3.22 -14.84 9.14
N PHE A 208 2.19 -14.02 9.38
CA PHE A 208 2.27 -12.85 10.25
C PHE A 208 1.05 -12.83 11.16
N THR A 209 1.26 -13.23 12.42
CA THR A 209 0.16 -13.57 13.32
C THR A 209 -0.37 -12.38 14.14
N TYR A 210 0.26 -11.21 14.02
CA TYR A 210 -0.09 -10.04 14.81
C TYR A 210 -0.94 -9.02 14.03
N ALA A 211 -1.86 -8.34 14.70
CA ALA A 211 -2.51 -7.12 14.19
C ALA A 211 -2.85 -6.16 15.33
N THR A 212 -3.17 -4.91 15.00
CA THR A 212 -3.48 -3.91 16.03
C THR A 212 -4.95 -3.96 16.43
N GLY A 213 -5.22 -3.94 17.73
CA GLY A 213 -6.57 -3.82 18.29
C GLY A 213 -7.43 -5.04 17.99
N SER A 214 -8.74 -4.83 17.78
CA SER A 214 -9.73 -5.88 17.56
C SER A 214 -9.58 -6.66 16.25
N LYS A 215 -8.57 -6.32 15.42
CA LYS A 215 -8.18 -7.12 14.25
C LYS A 215 -7.28 -8.30 14.62
N CYS A 216 -6.65 -8.27 15.78
CA CYS A 216 -5.76 -9.34 16.23
C CYS A 216 -6.60 -10.56 16.62
N PHE A 217 -6.39 -11.67 15.92
CA PHE A 217 -6.97 -12.96 16.31
C PHE A 217 -6.33 -13.44 17.62
N SER A 218 -7.08 -14.23 18.39
CA SER A 218 -6.56 -14.81 19.63
C SER A 218 -5.48 -15.87 19.33
N GLU A 219 -4.64 -16.15 20.32
CA GLU A 219 -3.68 -17.26 20.27
C GLU A 219 -4.40 -18.58 19.96
N GLU A 220 -5.53 -18.85 20.63
CA GLU A 220 -6.33 -20.06 20.36
C GLU A 220 -6.75 -20.19 18.88
N TRP A 221 -7.18 -19.09 18.25
CA TRP A 221 -7.55 -19.10 16.84
C TRP A 221 -6.34 -19.45 15.95
N TRP A 222 -5.20 -18.79 16.21
CA TRP A 222 -3.96 -19.02 15.46
C TRP A 222 -3.38 -20.41 15.67
N GLU A 223 -3.47 -20.95 16.88
CA GLU A 223 -3.03 -22.31 17.22
C GLU A 223 -3.83 -23.37 16.48
N ASN A 224 -5.15 -23.21 16.42
CA ASN A 224 -6.04 -24.09 15.66
C ASN A 224 -5.74 -24.00 14.15
N PHE A 225 -5.52 -22.80 13.63
CA PHE A 225 -5.18 -22.58 12.23
C PHE A 225 -3.80 -23.17 11.88
N TYR A 226 -2.79 -22.92 12.71
CA TYR A 226 -1.42 -23.40 12.54
C TYR A 226 -1.32 -24.92 12.61
N SER A 227 -2.02 -25.56 13.55
CA SER A 227 -2.09 -27.02 13.63
C SER A 227 -2.63 -27.63 12.34
N LYS A 228 -3.66 -27.01 11.75
CA LYS A 228 -4.22 -27.45 10.47
C LYS A 228 -3.28 -27.20 9.29
N LEU A 229 -2.57 -26.07 9.28
CA LEU A 229 -1.54 -25.79 8.27
C LEU A 229 -0.44 -26.87 8.26
N LEU A 230 0.03 -27.29 9.44
CA LEU A 230 1.07 -28.32 9.54
C LEU A 230 0.62 -29.67 8.95
N THR A 231 -0.64 -30.06 9.16
CA THR A 231 -1.19 -31.30 8.60
C THR A 231 -1.44 -31.21 7.09
N GLU A 232 -1.91 -30.07 6.58
CA GLU A 232 -2.22 -29.91 5.14
C GLU A 232 -0.96 -29.69 4.30
N TYR A 233 0.11 -29.13 4.89
CA TYR A 233 1.31 -28.66 4.19
C TYR A 233 2.60 -29.27 4.77
N GLU A 234 2.62 -30.57 5.07
CA GLU A 234 3.79 -31.29 5.64
C GLU A 234 5.09 -31.13 4.81
N ASN A 235 4.95 -30.92 3.50
CA ASN A 235 6.07 -30.72 2.55
C ASN A 235 6.44 -29.24 2.31
N TYR A 236 5.93 -28.32 3.12
CA TYR A 236 6.26 -26.90 3.06
C TYR A 236 7.09 -26.48 4.27
N ASN A 237 7.92 -25.46 4.09
CA ASN A 237 8.38 -24.64 5.21
C ASN A 237 7.23 -23.76 5.67
N ILE A 238 7.02 -23.68 6.98
CA ILE A 238 6.14 -22.69 7.59
C ILE A 238 7.00 -21.85 8.52
N ILE A 239 7.13 -20.56 8.18
CA ILE A 239 7.89 -19.59 8.97
C ILE A 239 6.97 -18.48 9.49
N GLU A 240 7.43 -17.73 10.48
CA GLU A 240 6.71 -16.57 11.01
C GLU A 240 7.60 -15.31 10.95
N ILE A 241 7.08 -14.25 10.34
CA ILE A 241 7.65 -12.91 10.51
C ILE A 241 7.02 -12.25 11.73
N LEU A 242 7.86 -11.71 12.60
CA LEU A 242 7.43 -11.08 13.84
C LEU A 242 7.23 -9.57 13.68
N PRO A 243 6.30 -8.97 14.46
CA PRO A 243 6.12 -7.53 14.50
C PRO A 243 7.22 -6.85 15.32
N ILE A 244 7.23 -5.50 15.35
CA ILE A 244 8.21 -4.72 16.14
C ILE A 244 8.14 -5.01 17.63
N GLU A 245 6.97 -5.41 18.11
CA GLU A 245 6.69 -5.84 19.47
C GLU A 245 7.33 -7.20 19.81
N ASN A 246 7.84 -7.94 18.82
CA ASN A 246 8.45 -9.26 18.97
C ASN A 246 7.52 -10.26 19.69
N VAL A 247 6.27 -10.35 19.21
CA VAL A 247 5.24 -11.25 19.74
C VAL A 247 4.79 -12.24 18.67
N SER A 248 4.43 -13.46 19.08
CA SER A 248 3.92 -14.54 18.23
C SER A 248 2.61 -15.04 18.80
N GLN A 249 1.55 -15.13 18.00
CA GLN A 249 0.27 -15.71 18.43
C GLN A 249 0.22 -17.23 18.29
N ILE A 250 1.33 -17.85 17.84
CA ILE A 250 1.54 -19.31 17.84
C ILE A 250 2.68 -19.69 18.81
N GLY A 251 3.00 -18.83 19.78
CA GLY A 251 4.01 -19.11 20.79
C GLY A 251 5.41 -19.44 20.25
N PHE A 252 5.82 -18.81 19.14
CA PHE A 252 7.13 -19.03 18.50
C PHE A 252 7.37 -20.49 18.04
N LYS A 253 6.31 -21.23 17.71
CA LYS A 253 6.41 -22.64 17.26
C LYS A 253 7.04 -22.82 15.88
N ALA A 254 6.96 -21.82 15.02
CA ALA A 254 7.62 -21.81 13.71
C ALA A 254 9.01 -21.14 13.78
N PRO A 255 9.94 -21.45 12.87
CA PRO A 255 11.13 -20.62 12.65
C PRO A 255 10.72 -19.16 12.43
N THR A 256 11.39 -18.24 13.12
CA THR A 256 11.01 -16.82 13.12
C THR A 256 12.04 -15.94 12.45
N TYR A 257 11.54 -14.86 11.84
CA TYR A 257 12.36 -13.79 11.31
C TYR A 257 11.82 -12.43 11.76
N TYR A 258 12.72 -11.49 12.04
CA TYR A 258 12.37 -10.13 12.40
C TYR A 258 13.38 -9.14 11.83
N SER A 259 12.89 -8.01 11.34
CA SER A 259 13.71 -6.86 11.00
C SER A 259 12.98 -5.55 11.28
N LYS A 260 13.74 -4.52 11.65
CA LYS A 260 13.25 -3.13 11.69
C LYS A 260 13.32 -2.45 10.33
N ASP A 261 14.08 -3.01 9.40
CA ASP A 261 14.16 -2.53 8.03
C ASP A 261 13.03 -3.13 7.20
N ILE A 262 12.11 -2.26 6.76
CA ILE A 262 10.96 -2.64 5.96
C ILE A 262 11.35 -3.17 4.58
N ARG A 263 12.44 -2.67 3.99
CA ARG A 263 12.91 -3.15 2.68
C ARG A 263 13.54 -4.53 2.82
N GLU A 264 14.31 -4.75 3.89
CA GLU A 264 14.85 -6.08 4.20
C GLU A 264 13.73 -7.09 4.47
N MET A 265 12.75 -6.75 5.31
CA MET A 265 11.57 -7.60 5.52
C MET A 265 10.81 -7.85 4.22
N GLY A 266 10.62 -6.81 3.40
CA GLY A 266 10.04 -6.94 2.05
C GLY A 266 10.85 -7.89 1.16
N SER A 267 12.18 -7.87 1.25
CA SER A 267 13.04 -8.76 0.47
C SER A 267 12.93 -10.23 0.88
N VAL A 268 12.80 -10.53 2.17
CA VAL A 268 12.51 -11.89 2.65
C VAL A 268 11.15 -12.34 2.16
N LEU A 269 10.13 -11.49 2.31
CA LEU A 269 8.77 -11.76 1.81
C LEU A 269 8.75 -11.99 0.29
N ALA A 270 9.61 -11.34 -0.49
CA ALA A 270 9.68 -11.53 -1.94
C ALA A 270 10.11 -12.95 -2.34
N ASN A 271 10.79 -13.67 -1.44
CA ASN A 271 11.36 -15.00 -1.62
C ASN A 271 10.51 -16.15 -1.04
N VAL A 272 9.32 -15.86 -0.51
CA VAL A 272 8.36 -16.91 -0.09
C VAL A 272 7.30 -17.17 -1.16
N ASP A 273 6.67 -18.34 -1.11
CA ASP A 273 5.64 -18.77 -2.07
C ASP A 273 4.26 -18.18 -1.75
N LEU A 274 3.97 -18.00 -0.45
CA LEU A 274 2.70 -17.49 0.04
C LEU A 274 2.92 -16.75 1.35
N PHE A 275 2.24 -15.62 1.50
CA PHE A 275 2.06 -14.94 2.77
C PHE A 275 0.64 -15.13 3.29
N ILE A 276 0.48 -15.42 4.58
CA ILE A 276 -0.81 -15.45 5.27
C ILE A 276 -0.71 -14.58 6.52
N GLY A 277 -1.61 -13.61 6.67
CA GLY A 277 -1.58 -12.76 7.86
C GLY A 277 -2.86 -11.97 8.05
N ALA A 278 -3.06 -11.46 9.26
CA ALA A 278 -4.18 -10.57 9.55
C ALA A 278 -4.04 -9.21 8.83
N ASP A 279 -5.16 -8.49 8.69
CA ASP A 279 -5.21 -7.12 8.14
C ASP A 279 -4.22 -6.18 8.87
N SER A 280 -3.09 -5.95 8.22
CA SER A 280 -1.92 -5.29 8.79
C SER A 280 -1.08 -4.58 7.71
N GLY A 281 -0.14 -3.74 8.17
CA GLY A 281 0.84 -3.13 7.26
C GLY A 281 1.75 -4.14 6.56
N ILE A 282 2.04 -5.28 7.20
CA ILE A 282 2.89 -6.33 6.65
C ILE A 282 2.19 -7.11 5.54
N MET A 283 0.86 -7.31 5.64
CA MET A 283 0.05 -7.86 4.54
C MET A 283 0.21 -7.03 3.26
N HIS A 284 0.12 -5.71 3.36
CA HIS A 284 0.35 -4.83 2.22
C HIS A 284 1.81 -4.83 1.75
N LEU A 285 2.77 -5.02 2.66
CA LEU A 285 4.18 -5.17 2.31
C LEU A 285 4.41 -6.41 1.45
N ALA A 286 3.87 -7.56 1.84
CA ALA A 286 3.92 -8.81 1.07
C ALA A 286 3.32 -8.63 -0.34
N SER A 287 2.14 -8.01 -0.42
CA SER A 287 1.51 -7.67 -1.71
C SER A 287 2.38 -6.73 -2.56
N SER A 288 3.05 -5.75 -1.94
CA SER A 288 3.92 -4.79 -2.65
C SER A 288 5.19 -5.40 -3.26
N VAL A 289 5.61 -6.57 -2.78
CA VAL A 289 6.72 -7.35 -3.33
C VAL A 289 6.25 -8.54 -4.20
N LYS A 290 4.97 -8.48 -4.61
CA LYS A 290 4.30 -9.43 -5.50
C LYS A 290 4.18 -10.84 -4.96
N THR A 291 4.31 -11.03 -3.65
CA THR A 291 4.10 -12.33 -3.02
C THR A 291 2.60 -12.58 -2.93
N PRO A 292 2.10 -13.75 -3.39
CA PRO A 292 0.70 -14.12 -3.18
C PRO A 292 0.35 -13.97 -1.71
N THR A 293 -0.71 -13.22 -1.43
CA THR A 293 -1.04 -12.77 -0.07
C THR A 293 -2.47 -13.15 0.26
N VAL A 294 -2.66 -13.97 1.31
CA VAL A 294 -3.96 -14.21 1.93
C VAL A 294 -4.07 -13.29 3.15
N GLY A 295 -4.94 -12.28 3.03
CA GLY A 295 -5.28 -11.38 4.13
C GLY A 295 -6.46 -11.92 4.93
N LEU A 296 -6.31 -12.09 6.24
CA LEU A 296 -7.37 -12.54 7.13
C LEU A 296 -8.08 -11.34 7.77
N PHE A 297 -9.37 -11.22 7.52
CA PHE A 297 -10.21 -10.10 7.97
C PHE A 297 -11.29 -10.61 8.91
N SER A 298 -11.25 -10.15 10.17
CA SER A 298 -12.32 -10.38 11.13
C SER A 298 -13.34 -9.25 11.12
N ILE A 299 -12.91 -8.01 11.27
CA ILE A 299 -13.82 -6.87 11.50
C ILE A 299 -13.71 -5.75 10.45
N SER A 300 -12.66 -5.77 9.64
CA SER A 300 -12.36 -4.66 8.73
C SER A 300 -13.03 -4.86 7.38
N ASP A 301 -13.37 -3.76 6.73
CA ASP A 301 -13.96 -3.75 5.40
C ASP A 301 -12.98 -4.31 4.37
N ILE A 302 -13.26 -5.53 3.89
CA ILE A 302 -12.43 -6.28 2.95
C ILE A 302 -12.30 -5.53 1.64
N LYS A 303 -13.41 -5.05 1.06
CA LYS A 303 -13.41 -4.34 -0.22
C LYS A 303 -12.47 -3.13 -0.22
N LYS A 304 -12.28 -2.53 0.96
CA LYS A 304 -11.45 -1.35 1.14
C LYS A 304 -9.96 -1.66 1.25
N TYR A 305 -9.57 -2.80 1.83
CA TYR A 305 -8.20 -3.07 2.27
C TYR A 305 -7.63 -4.42 1.84
N GLU A 306 -8.38 -5.25 1.12
CA GLU A 306 -7.88 -6.54 0.68
C GLU A 306 -6.60 -6.41 -0.15
N PRO A 307 -5.63 -7.32 0.00
CA PRO A 307 -4.51 -7.35 -0.93
C PRO A 307 -5.04 -7.71 -2.32
N TYR A 308 -4.51 -7.07 -3.36
CA TYR A 308 -4.92 -7.33 -4.73
C TYR A 308 -3.72 -7.62 -5.62
N ASP A 309 -4.00 -8.21 -6.79
CA ASP A 309 -3.05 -8.73 -7.76
C ASP A 309 -2.15 -9.87 -7.24
N SER A 310 -1.35 -10.46 -8.14
CA SER A 310 -0.39 -11.54 -7.83
C SER A 310 -1.01 -12.77 -7.14
N GLY A 311 -2.29 -13.07 -7.43
CA GLY A 311 -3.01 -14.16 -6.77
C GLY A 311 -3.36 -13.89 -5.30
N SER A 312 -3.36 -12.62 -4.88
CA SER A 312 -3.72 -12.22 -3.52
C SER A 312 -5.23 -12.10 -3.33
N ILE A 313 -5.69 -12.34 -2.10
CA ILE A 313 -7.11 -12.30 -1.76
C ILE A 313 -7.31 -11.96 -0.27
N GLY A 314 -8.39 -11.23 0.03
CA GLY A 314 -8.90 -11.07 1.40
C GLY A 314 -9.94 -12.15 1.74
N ILE A 315 -9.85 -12.73 2.94
CA ILE A 315 -10.79 -13.71 3.46
C ILE A 315 -11.53 -13.11 4.66
N ASP A 316 -12.87 -13.15 4.60
CA ASP A 316 -13.73 -12.86 5.75
C ASP A 316 -13.79 -14.06 6.68
N THR A 317 -13.11 -13.98 7.82
CA THR A 317 -13.05 -15.11 8.74
C THR A 317 -14.34 -15.35 9.51
N GLN A 318 -15.29 -14.40 9.50
CA GLN A 318 -16.60 -14.58 10.13
C GLN A 318 -17.59 -15.30 9.21
N ASN A 319 -17.44 -15.11 7.90
CA ASN A 319 -18.41 -15.59 6.91
C ASN A 319 -17.91 -16.74 6.03
N CYS A 320 -16.62 -17.06 6.09
CA CYS A 320 -16.02 -18.16 5.35
C CYS A 320 -15.51 -19.22 6.33
N SER A 321 -15.74 -20.49 6.02
CA SER A 321 -15.33 -21.62 6.87
C SER A 321 -13.85 -21.96 6.69
N GLN A 322 -13.26 -22.63 7.68
CA GLN A 322 -11.86 -23.05 7.59
C GLN A 322 -11.60 -23.92 6.34
N SER A 323 -12.52 -24.82 5.98
CA SER A 323 -12.39 -25.65 4.78
C SER A 323 -12.31 -24.84 3.48
N GLU A 324 -12.99 -23.70 3.42
CA GLU A 324 -12.96 -22.79 2.28
C GLU A 324 -11.66 -21.98 2.23
N TYR A 325 -11.11 -21.59 3.39
CA TYR A 325 -9.79 -20.93 3.45
C TYR A 325 -8.73 -21.82 2.78
N PHE A 326 -8.71 -23.10 3.16
CA PHE A 326 -7.72 -24.05 2.64
C PHE A 326 -7.94 -24.36 1.15
N LYS A 327 -9.19 -24.38 0.65
CA LYS A 327 -9.46 -24.44 -0.79
C LYS A 327 -8.86 -23.24 -1.53
N ILE A 328 -9.02 -22.03 -0.98
CA ILE A 328 -8.43 -20.81 -1.54
C ILE A 328 -6.91 -20.89 -1.52
N ILE A 329 -6.32 -21.26 -0.37
CA ILE A 329 -4.87 -21.41 -0.22
C ILE A 329 -4.32 -22.45 -1.22
N ASN A 330 -4.98 -23.60 -1.36
CA ASN A 330 -4.59 -24.64 -2.32
C ASN A 330 -4.63 -24.12 -3.76
N SER A 331 -5.67 -23.36 -4.12
CA SER A 331 -5.75 -22.71 -5.44
C SER A 331 -4.60 -21.73 -5.67
N ILE A 332 -4.25 -20.93 -4.67
CA ILE A 332 -3.12 -19.98 -4.76
C ILE A 332 -1.80 -20.72 -4.88
N LEU A 333 -1.57 -21.76 -4.07
CA LEU A 333 -0.34 -22.54 -4.11
C LEU A 333 -0.19 -23.30 -5.42
N ALA A 334 -1.29 -23.83 -5.98
CA ALA A 334 -1.29 -24.49 -7.29
C ALA A 334 -1.04 -23.52 -8.46
N ASN A 335 -1.52 -22.28 -8.35
CA ASN A 335 -1.38 -21.25 -9.38
C ASN A 335 -0.21 -20.27 -9.14
N GLY A 336 0.55 -20.44 -8.06
CA GLY A 336 1.53 -19.47 -7.54
C GLY A 336 2.65 -19.12 -8.52
N LYS A 337 3.36 -18.01 -8.27
CA LYS A 337 4.43 -17.41 -9.11
C LYS A 337 5.08 -18.45 -10.05
N LEU A 338 4.61 -18.55 -11.30
CA LEU A 338 5.30 -19.30 -12.36
C LEU A 338 6.59 -18.56 -12.74
N LYS A 339 7.55 -18.58 -11.83
CA LYS A 339 8.97 -18.41 -12.10
C LYS A 339 9.63 -19.57 -11.37
N THR A 340 10.15 -20.51 -12.16
CA THR A 340 10.95 -21.67 -11.71
C THR A 340 10.18 -22.67 -10.85
N TYR A 341 9.46 -23.60 -11.48
CA TYR A 341 9.64 -25.06 -11.33
C TYR A 341 8.82 -25.73 -12.45
N SER A 342 9.53 -26.12 -13.52
CA SER A 342 9.02 -27.07 -14.50
C SER A 342 9.08 -28.45 -13.85
N LYS A 343 7.91 -29.07 -13.67
CA LYS A 343 7.61 -30.43 -13.16
C LYS A 343 7.35 -30.55 -11.65
N ALA A 344 6.20 -31.19 -11.34
CA ALA A 344 5.50 -31.40 -10.06
C ALA A 344 4.49 -30.27 -9.78
N VAL A 345 3.19 -30.43 -10.01
CA VAL A 345 2.27 -31.58 -9.97
C VAL A 345 1.44 -31.66 -11.25
#